data_AF-A0A7R7MWB5-F1
#
_entry.id   AF-A0A7R7MWB5-F1
#
_cell.length_a   1.000
_cell.length_b   1.000
_cell.length_c   1.000
_cell.angle_alpha   90.00
_cell.angle_beta   90.00
_cell.angle_gamma   90.00
#
_symmetry.space_group_name_H-M   'P 1'
#
loop_
_entity.id
_entity.type
_entity.pdbx_description
1 polymer ?
#
loop_
_entity_poly.entity_id
_entity_poly.type
_entity_poly.pdbx_seq_one_letter_code
_entity_poly.pdbx_strand_id
1 'polypeptide(L)'
;MRARDGLLLLGSGTMSIDRFGLSAGTIRLASGVSFLVDPLRANKLWGDPEEPTPTAQLLLRSMGYRDALIGALLAGAALRGKNTRGWFLASAGADVADLVGGLSVHSELKPSQQLIGLGGAVVGIVTGLWGAVRPARRTGEAPEPA
;
A
#
# COMPACT_ATOMS: atom_id res chain seq x y z
N MET A 1 -5.45 23.19 52.54
CA MET A 1 -6.62 22.28 52.54
C MET A 1 -7.59 22.77 51.47
N ARG A 2 -8.13 21.87 50.63
CA ARG A 2 -8.75 22.07 49.27
C ARG A 2 -7.71 22.34 48.17
N ALA A 3 -7.16 21.36 47.45
CA ALA A 3 -7.67 20.12 46.83
C ALA A 3 -8.48 20.35 45.54
N ARG A 4 -7.88 19.87 44.44
CA ARG A 4 -8.46 19.41 43.16
C ARG A 4 -8.89 20.50 42.18
N ASP A 5 -8.04 20.71 41.18
CA ASP A 5 -8.45 20.93 39.77
C ASP A 5 -7.37 20.36 38.81
N GLY A 6 -6.91 19.15 39.13
CA GLY A 6 -6.31 18.26 38.16
C GLY A 6 -7.36 17.22 37.79
N LEU A 7 -8.01 17.39 36.64
CA LEU A 7 -8.61 16.35 35.78
C LEU A 7 -9.54 17.07 34.79
N LEU A 8 -9.10 17.25 33.53
CA LEU A 8 -9.93 17.30 32.31
C LEU A 8 -9.10 17.69 31.06
N LEU A 9 -7.79 17.41 31.02
CA LEU A 9 -7.05 17.20 29.77
C LEU A 9 -7.26 15.76 29.27
N LEU A 10 -8.49 15.24 29.34
CA LEU A 10 -8.91 14.17 28.44
C LEU A 10 -9.24 14.83 27.11
N GLY A 11 -8.21 15.36 26.46
CA GLY A 11 -8.24 15.53 25.03
C GLY A 11 -8.53 14.16 24.46
N SER A 12 -9.78 13.93 24.08
CA SER A 12 -10.13 12.93 23.08
C SER A 12 -9.43 13.40 21.80
N GLY A 13 -8.13 13.12 21.74
CA GLY A 13 -7.33 13.33 20.55
C GLY A 13 -7.93 12.38 19.54
N THR A 14 -8.85 12.89 18.72
CA THR A 14 -9.39 12.13 17.60
C THR A 14 -8.20 11.68 16.79
N MET A 15 -7.86 10.40 16.92
CA MET A 15 -6.76 9.80 16.18
C MET A 15 -7.11 10.01 14.71
N SER A 16 -6.41 10.90 14.03
CA SER A 16 -6.72 11.26 12.66
C SER A 16 -6.28 10.09 11.78
N ILE A 17 -7.21 9.18 11.52
CA ILE A 17 -6.99 8.03 10.64
C ILE A 17 -6.68 8.55 9.24
N ASP A 18 -5.56 8.12 8.69
CA ASP A 18 -5.21 8.37 7.29
C ASP A 18 -6.02 7.44 6.39
N ARG A 19 -7.24 7.84 6.03
CA ARG A 19 -8.18 7.00 5.25
C ARG A 19 -7.61 6.51 3.93
N PHE A 20 -6.81 7.34 3.26
CA PHE A 20 -6.18 6.99 1.99
C PHE A 20 -5.01 6.00 2.19
N GLY A 21 -4.18 6.22 3.22
CA GLY A 21 -3.16 5.27 3.64
C GLY A 21 -3.76 3.91 3.99
N LEU A 22 -4.90 3.93 4.71
CA LEU A 22 -5.62 2.73 5.08
C LEU A 22 -6.18 2.00 3.85
N SER A 23 -6.87 2.69 2.95
CA SER A 23 -7.44 2.06 1.76
C SER A 23 -6.35 1.46 0.86
N ALA A 24 -5.30 2.23 0.55
CA ALA A 24 -4.20 1.76 -0.28
C ALA A 24 -3.46 0.59 0.38
N GLY A 25 -3.17 0.69 1.68
CA GLY A 25 -2.50 -0.36 2.45
C GLY A 25 -3.33 -1.65 2.52
N THR A 26 -4.64 -1.56 2.74
CA THR A 26 -5.53 -2.73 2.79
C THR A 26 -5.67 -3.40 1.43
N ILE A 27 -5.80 -2.62 0.34
CA ILE A 27 -5.87 -3.18 -1.01
C ILE A 27 -4.57 -3.93 -1.32
N ARG A 28 -3.40 -3.30 -1.09
CA ARG A 28 -2.10 -3.94 -1.32
C ARG A 28 -1.87 -5.17 -0.44
N LEU A 29 -2.33 -5.12 0.82
CA LEU A 29 -2.29 -6.27 1.72
C LEU A 29 -3.12 -7.43 1.18
N ALA A 30 -4.37 -7.17 0.80
CA ALA A 30 -5.28 -8.20 0.30
C ALA A 30 -4.78 -8.82 -1.01
N SER A 31 -4.29 -7.99 -1.96
CA SER A 31 -3.71 -8.49 -3.20
C SER A 31 -2.45 -9.30 -2.94
N GLY A 32 -1.55 -8.81 -2.08
CA GLY A 32 -0.31 -9.51 -1.71
C GLY A 32 -0.57 -10.88 -1.05
N VAL A 33 -1.51 -10.94 -0.11
CA VAL A 33 -1.92 -12.22 0.52
C VAL A 33 -2.49 -13.19 -0.51
N SER A 34 -3.28 -12.71 -1.48
CA SER A 34 -3.78 -13.55 -2.56
C SER A 34 -2.65 -14.19 -3.37
N PHE A 35 -1.64 -13.41 -3.77
CA PHE A 35 -0.48 -13.92 -4.50
C PHE A 35 0.42 -14.84 -3.67
N LEU A 36 0.49 -14.61 -2.35
CA LEU A 36 1.26 -15.45 -1.44
C LEU A 36 0.63 -16.84 -1.24
N VAL A 37 -0.67 -16.89 -1.00
CA VAL A 37 -1.39 -18.13 -0.65
C VAL A 37 -1.74 -18.92 -1.91
N ASP A 38 -2.31 -18.26 -2.92
CA ASP A 38 -2.80 -18.90 -4.14
C ASP A 38 -2.41 -18.07 -5.37
N PRO A 39 -1.12 -18.15 -5.81
CA PRO A 39 -0.64 -17.38 -6.94
C PRO A 39 -1.36 -17.72 -8.25
N LEU A 40 -1.93 -18.94 -8.38
CA LEU A 40 -2.64 -19.35 -9.59
C LEU A 40 -4.00 -18.66 -9.70
N ARG A 41 -4.80 -18.65 -8.63
CA ARG A 41 -6.06 -17.89 -8.62
C ARG A 41 -5.81 -16.40 -8.66
N ALA A 42 -4.78 -15.91 -7.98
CA ALA A 42 -4.41 -14.50 -8.02
C ALA A 42 -4.04 -14.06 -9.45
N ASN A 43 -3.22 -14.87 -10.17
CA ASN A 43 -2.89 -14.59 -11.56
C ASN A 43 -4.13 -14.61 -12.47
N LYS A 44 -5.07 -15.55 -12.27
CA LYS A 44 -6.32 -15.58 -13.04
C LYS A 44 -7.23 -14.38 -12.76
N LEU A 45 -7.25 -13.88 -11.52
CA LEU A 45 -8.10 -12.77 -11.09
C LEU A 45 -7.51 -11.39 -11.46
N TRP A 46 -6.18 -11.26 -11.38
CA TRP A 46 -5.45 -9.99 -11.50
C TRP A 46 -4.46 -9.95 -12.67
N GLY A 47 -4.41 -10.96 -13.53
CA GLY A 47 -3.35 -11.13 -14.54
C GLY A 47 -3.77 -12.04 -15.71
N ASP A 48 -3.05 -13.13 -15.93
CA ASP A 48 -3.26 -14.06 -17.05
C ASP A 48 -4.10 -15.30 -16.68
N PRO A 49 -5.08 -15.71 -17.51
CA PRO A 49 -5.73 -17.02 -17.40
C PRO A 49 -4.81 -18.25 -17.53
N GLU A 50 -3.64 -18.15 -18.17
CA GLU A 50 -2.70 -19.27 -18.32
C GLU A 50 -1.92 -19.58 -17.03
N GLU A 51 -1.55 -20.85 -16.86
CA GLU A 51 -0.83 -21.30 -15.67
C GLU A 51 0.65 -20.88 -15.72
N PRO A 52 1.13 -20.10 -14.74
CA PRO A 52 2.54 -19.71 -14.67
C PRO A 52 3.45 -20.91 -14.42
N THR A 53 4.65 -20.87 -15.01
CA THR A 53 5.71 -21.86 -14.77
C THR A 53 6.05 -21.96 -13.27
N PRO A 54 6.60 -23.10 -12.79
CA PRO A 54 6.94 -23.26 -11.37
C PRO A 54 7.86 -22.15 -10.81
N THR A 55 8.83 -21.68 -11.61
CA THR A 55 9.69 -20.54 -11.25
C THR A 55 8.90 -19.24 -11.16
N ALA A 56 8.00 -18.97 -12.10
CA ALA A 56 7.13 -17.80 -12.05
C ALA A 56 6.21 -17.84 -10.81
N GLN A 57 5.72 -19.02 -10.41
CA GLN A 57 4.94 -19.16 -9.17
C GLN A 57 5.74 -18.84 -7.90
N LEU A 58 7.03 -19.19 -7.87
CA LEU A 58 7.91 -18.80 -6.76
C LEU A 58 8.09 -17.28 -6.70
N LEU A 59 8.31 -16.63 -7.86
CA LEU A 59 8.42 -15.18 -7.96
C LEU A 59 7.12 -14.48 -7.55
N LEU A 60 5.96 -14.99 -7.99
CA LEU A 60 4.64 -14.48 -7.60
C LEU A 60 4.42 -14.56 -6.09
N ARG A 61 4.88 -15.63 -5.42
CA ARG A 61 4.81 -15.73 -3.96
C ARG A 61 5.72 -14.73 -3.26
N SER A 62 6.93 -14.53 -3.76
CA SER A 62 7.87 -13.53 -3.23
C SER A 62 7.30 -12.10 -3.36
N MET A 63 6.74 -11.80 -4.54
CA MET A 63 5.97 -10.57 -4.81
C MET A 63 4.79 -10.43 -3.84
N GLY A 64 3.98 -11.47 -3.68
CA GLY A 64 2.85 -11.46 -2.76
C GLY A 64 3.25 -11.20 -1.32
N TYR A 65 4.33 -11.82 -0.85
CA TYR A 65 4.89 -11.58 0.49
C TYR A 65 5.29 -10.11 0.70
N ARG A 66 6.08 -9.53 -0.22
CA ARG A 66 6.52 -8.13 -0.07
C ARG A 66 5.34 -7.16 -0.09
N ASP A 67 4.33 -7.42 -0.92
CA ASP A 67 3.16 -6.54 -1.06
C ASP A 67 2.26 -6.64 0.16
N ALA A 68 2.08 -7.86 0.69
CA ALA A 68 1.40 -8.09 1.95
C ALA A 68 2.10 -7.34 3.10
N LEU A 69 3.43 -7.42 3.17
CA LEU A 69 4.21 -6.75 4.21
C LEU A 69 4.11 -5.22 4.12
N ILE A 70 4.35 -4.65 2.94
CA ILE A 70 4.24 -3.20 2.70
C ILE A 70 2.80 -2.73 3.00
N GLY A 71 1.79 -3.46 2.52
CA GLY A 71 0.38 -3.15 2.75
C GLY A 71 0.00 -3.17 4.23
N ALA A 72 0.43 -4.19 4.98
CA ALA A 72 0.19 -4.28 6.42
C ALA A 72 0.84 -3.14 7.20
N LEU A 73 2.08 -2.78 6.85
CA LEU A 73 2.81 -1.69 7.51
C LEU A 73 2.21 -0.33 7.18
N LEU A 74 1.78 -0.12 5.94
CA LEU A 74 1.06 1.08 5.50
C LEU A 74 -0.29 1.22 6.21
N ALA A 75 -1.13 0.19 6.18
CA ALA A 75 -2.43 0.19 6.84
C ALA A 75 -2.29 0.35 8.37
N GLY A 76 -1.32 -0.33 8.97
CA GLY A 76 -1.00 -0.23 10.39
C GLY A 76 -0.53 1.17 10.79
N ALA A 77 0.31 1.83 9.97
CA ALA A 77 0.71 3.21 10.19
C ALA A 77 -0.49 4.17 10.05
N ALA A 78 -1.33 3.97 9.03
CA ALA A 78 -2.51 4.78 8.76
C ALA A 78 -3.56 4.73 9.88
N LEU A 79 -3.83 3.52 10.41
CA LEU A 79 -4.73 3.31 11.55
C LEU A 79 -4.23 4.00 12.82
N ARG A 80 -2.91 4.03 13.02
CA ARG A 80 -2.28 4.63 14.21
C ARG A 80 -2.01 6.13 14.05
N GLY A 81 -2.42 6.75 12.93
CA GLY A 81 -2.11 8.15 12.62
C GLY A 81 -0.60 8.44 12.50
N LYS A 82 0.21 7.42 12.19
CA LYS A 82 1.66 7.56 12.00
C LYS A 82 1.98 7.99 10.57
N ASN A 83 3.20 8.48 10.35
CA ASN A 83 3.68 8.85 9.03
C ASN A 83 3.64 7.64 8.06
N THR A 84 2.85 7.77 6.98
CA THR A 84 2.66 6.73 5.94
C THR A 84 3.57 6.90 4.74
N ARG A 85 4.31 8.02 4.63
CA ARG A 85 5.08 8.38 3.42
C ARG A 85 6.15 7.36 3.05
N GLY A 86 6.87 6.84 4.04
CA GLY A 86 7.91 5.81 3.81
C GLY A 86 7.34 4.53 3.22
N TRP A 87 6.15 4.12 3.68
CA TRP A 87 5.48 2.92 3.17
C TRP A 87 4.88 3.12 1.77
N PHE A 88 4.39 4.33 1.48
CA PHE A 88 3.99 4.71 0.13
C PHE A 88 5.16 4.71 -0.86
N LEU A 89 6.33 5.22 -0.45
CA LEU A 89 7.54 5.18 -1.29
C LEU A 89 8.02 3.74 -1.51
N ALA A 90 7.98 2.89 -0.46
CA ALA A 90 8.30 1.47 -0.59
C ALA A 90 7.34 0.76 -1.55
N SER A 91 6.04 1.07 -1.49
CA SER A 91 5.03 0.57 -2.44
C SER A 91 5.37 0.98 -3.87
N ALA A 92 5.64 2.28 -4.12
CA ALA A 92 6.02 2.74 -5.45
C ALA A 92 7.29 2.05 -5.96
N GLY A 93 8.30 1.86 -5.10
CA GLY A 93 9.53 1.15 -5.45
C GLY A 93 9.30 -0.31 -5.86
N ALA A 94 8.40 -1.01 -5.17
CA ALA A 94 8.01 -2.37 -5.54
C ALA A 94 7.33 -2.41 -6.92
N ASP A 95 6.41 -1.47 -7.17
CA ASP A 95 5.69 -1.40 -8.45
C ASP A 95 6.61 -0.98 -9.62
N VAL A 96 7.63 -0.13 -9.37
CA VAL A 96 8.68 0.17 -10.35
C VAL A 96 9.47 -1.09 -10.69
N ALA A 97 9.84 -1.90 -9.69
CA ALA A 97 10.57 -3.15 -9.92
C ALA A 97 9.77 -4.13 -10.80
N ASP A 98 8.45 -4.20 -10.58
CA ASP A 98 7.54 -5.00 -11.41
C ASP A 98 7.43 -4.47 -12.82
N LEU A 99 7.33 -3.15 -12.97
CA LEU A 99 7.29 -2.52 -14.28
C LEU A 99 8.57 -2.80 -15.07
N VAL A 100 9.75 -2.64 -14.45
CA VAL A 100 11.05 -2.94 -15.07
C VAL A 100 11.16 -4.43 -15.43
N GLY A 101 10.73 -5.32 -14.54
CA GLY A 101 10.69 -6.75 -14.79
C GLY A 101 9.78 -7.10 -15.97
N GLY A 102 8.57 -6.53 -16.01
CA GLY A 102 7.58 -6.75 -17.06
C GLY A 102 7.98 -6.17 -18.42
N LEU A 103 8.62 -5.00 -18.43
CA LEU A 103 9.15 -4.38 -19.65
C LEU A 103 10.28 -5.21 -20.29
N SER A 104 11.07 -5.91 -19.48
CA SER A 104 12.19 -6.75 -19.97
C SER A 104 11.72 -7.98 -20.77
N VAL A 105 10.44 -8.35 -20.65
CA VAL A 105 9.81 -9.49 -21.35
C VAL A 105 8.60 -9.05 -22.18
N HIS A 106 8.40 -7.74 -22.38
CA HIS A 106 7.17 -7.19 -22.97
C HIS A 106 6.84 -7.74 -24.38
N SER A 107 7.87 -8.09 -25.16
CA SER A 107 7.73 -8.65 -26.52
C SER A 107 7.17 -10.07 -26.53
N GLU A 108 7.21 -10.78 -25.39
CA GLU A 108 6.64 -12.12 -25.23
C GLU A 108 5.28 -12.10 -24.52
N LEU A 109 4.83 -10.93 -24.05
CA LEU A 109 3.56 -10.76 -23.34
C LEU A 109 2.41 -10.44 -24.31
N LYS A 110 1.30 -11.18 -24.19
CA LYS A 110 0.03 -10.90 -24.86
C LYS A 110 -0.50 -9.51 -24.46
N PRO A 111 -1.27 -8.81 -25.33
CA PRO A 111 -1.77 -7.47 -25.05
C PRO A 111 -2.59 -7.34 -23.75
N SER A 112 -3.31 -8.40 -23.35
CA SER A 112 -4.06 -8.45 -22.09
C SER A 112 -3.14 -8.47 -20.85
N GLN A 113 -1.99 -9.16 -20.92
CA GLN A 113 -1.01 -9.22 -19.84
C GLN A 113 -0.31 -7.87 -19.65
N GLN A 114 -0.04 -7.16 -20.75
CA GLN A 114 0.49 -5.80 -20.72
C GLN A 114 -0.52 -4.83 -20.09
N LEU A 115 -1.81 -4.95 -20.41
CA LEU A 115 -2.80 -4.01 -19.88
C LEU A 115 -3.01 -4.17 -18.37
N ILE A 116 -3.09 -5.40 -17.87
CA ILE A 116 -3.44 -5.66 -16.46
C ILE A 116 -2.20 -5.61 -15.55
N GLY A 117 -1.10 -6.27 -15.92
CA GLY A 117 0.13 -6.29 -15.12
C GLY A 117 0.88 -4.96 -15.16
N LEU A 118 1.13 -4.43 -16.37
CA LEU A 118 1.85 -3.17 -16.56
C LEU A 118 0.99 -1.97 -16.11
N GLY A 119 -0.31 -2.00 -16.41
CA GLY A 119 -1.26 -0.98 -15.97
C GLY A 119 -1.40 -0.90 -14.45
N GLY A 120 -1.47 -2.06 -13.78
CA GLY A 120 -1.50 -2.13 -12.31
C GLY A 120 -0.25 -1.52 -11.67
N ALA A 121 0.93 -1.83 -12.20
CA ALA A 121 2.19 -1.24 -11.74
C ALA A 121 2.21 0.29 -11.90
N VAL A 122 1.77 0.82 -13.04
CA VAL A 122 1.70 2.28 -13.25
C VAL A 122 0.76 2.95 -12.24
N VAL A 123 -0.43 2.39 -12.01
CA VAL A 123 -1.37 2.91 -11.00
C VAL A 123 -0.76 2.86 -9.60
N GLY A 124 -0.06 1.78 -9.28
CA GLY A 124 0.65 1.60 -8.01
C GLY A 124 1.75 2.65 -7.81
N ILE A 125 2.59 2.89 -8.82
CA ILE A 125 3.63 3.93 -8.82
C ILE A 125 3.02 5.31 -8.56
N VAL A 126 1.99 5.70 -9.32
CA VAL A 126 1.34 7.01 -9.17
C VAL A 126 0.75 7.15 -7.77
N THR A 127 0.06 6.11 -7.27
CA THR A 127 -0.54 6.08 -5.94
C THR A 127 0.53 6.21 -4.84
N GLY A 128 1.63 5.48 -4.96
CA GLY A 128 2.74 5.49 -4.02
C GLY A 128 3.49 6.81 -4.01
N LEU A 129 3.82 7.38 -5.18
CA LEU A 129 4.48 8.68 -5.26
C LEU A 129 3.58 9.79 -4.71
N TRP A 130 2.30 9.82 -5.09
CA TRP A 130 1.34 10.77 -4.53
C TRP A 130 1.21 10.62 -3.02
N GLY A 131 1.08 9.39 -2.52
CA GLY A 131 0.99 9.08 -1.09
C GLY A 131 2.24 9.51 -0.31
N ALA A 132 3.41 9.45 -0.93
CA ALA A 132 4.69 9.86 -0.35
C ALA A 132 4.85 11.39 -0.27
N VAL A 133 4.35 12.14 -1.26
CA VAL A 133 4.55 13.60 -1.34
C VAL A 133 3.37 14.42 -0.81
N ARG A 134 2.18 13.82 -0.68
CA ARG A 134 0.98 14.58 -0.30
C ARG A 134 1.13 15.26 1.08
N PRO A 135 0.46 16.42 1.28
CA PRO A 135 0.44 17.10 2.57
C PRO A 135 -0.19 16.20 3.63
N ALA A 136 0.52 15.98 4.74
CA ALA A 136 -0.09 15.41 5.93
C ALA A 136 -0.99 16.50 6.52
N ARG A 137 -2.30 16.23 6.67
CA ARG A 137 -3.19 17.13 7.41
C ARG A 137 -2.63 17.23 8.84
N ARG A 138 -2.09 18.39 9.21
CA ARG A 138 -1.79 18.73 10.60
C ARG A 138 -3.11 18.82 11.34
N THR A 139 -3.32 17.94 12.30
CA THR A 139 -4.46 17.99 13.20
C THR A 139 -4.16 19.03 14.28
N GLY A 140 -4.83 20.19 14.21
CA GLY A 140 -5.06 21.10 15.34
C GLY A 140 -3.88 21.96 15.78
N GLU A 141 -3.59 23.03 15.05
CA GLU A 141 -3.04 24.25 15.68
C GLU A 141 -4.24 24.97 16.31
N ALA A 142 -4.36 24.87 17.64
CA ALA A 142 -5.38 25.63 18.37
C ALA A 142 -5.11 27.13 18.17
N PRO A 143 -6.13 27.99 18.00
CA PRO A 143 -5.91 29.42 17.92
C PRO A 143 -5.26 29.89 19.22
N GLU A 144 -4.14 30.61 19.09
CA GLU A 144 -3.49 31.28 20.21
C GLU A 144 -4.49 32.29 20.81
N PRO A 145 -4.83 32.20 22.11
CA PRO A 145 -5.71 33.19 22.72
C PRO A 145 -4.96 34.52 22.82
N ALA A 146 -5.56 35.57 22.24
CA ALA A 146 -5.14 36.95 22.37
C ALA A 146 -5.35 37.49 23.80
#